data_AF-A0A4V0WVU5-F1
#
_entry.id   AF-A0A4V0WVU5-F1
#
_cell.length_a   1.000
_cell.length_b   1.000
_cell.length_c   1.000
_cell.angle_alpha   90.00
_cell.angle_beta   90.00
_cell.angle_gamma   90.00
#
_symmetry.space_group_name_H-M   'P 1'
#
loop_
_entity.id
_entity.type
_entity.pdbx_description
1 polymer ?
#
loop_
_entity_poly.entity_id
_entity_poly.type
_entity_poly.pdbx_seq_one_letter_code
_entity_poly.pdbx_strand_id
1 'polypeptide(L)'
;MHFMKSLGILILPVMLQGQPTNPWSHAPTTGAWNFNAGLASIVTSAYQGTGSSQVRVVPYFSVRYGPVVFSPIEGLGVRLRSGDRWSYGAFIGAGFDKRRMTDSIQPELKLNAIYDLGTWDAGFSVKQRLGNTENRGLSWEGDLRYTLWETPDLRLRSSVVVAWMDETYGRNIFGTGAGLKSMGLNINAFYTLTPRWSLIGIMGLSQLQGEAKRSLLVNRTDKMTAVVGAIYQF
;
A
#
# COMPACT_ATOMS: atom_id res chain seq x y z
N MET A 1 23.50 -9.79 -11.48
CA MET A 1 22.43 -8.79 -11.22
C MET A 1 21.09 -9.22 -11.83
N HIS A 2 20.44 -10.29 -11.32
CA HIS A 2 19.18 -10.83 -11.87
C HIS A 2 17.96 -10.71 -10.90
N PHE A 3 18.14 -10.13 -9.71
CA PHE A 3 17.14 -10.17 -8.63
C PHE A 3 16.04 -9.07 -8.67
N MET A 4 16.15 -8.04 -9.52
CA MET A 4 15.24 -6.87 -9.46
C MET A 4 14.10 -6.85 -10.50
N LYS A 5 13.97 -7.87 -11.37
CA LYS A 5 13.00 -7.81 -12.48
C LYS A 5 11.57 -8.23 -12.13
N SER A 6 11.29 -8.77 -10.93
CA SER A 6 10.02 -9.49 -10.73
C SER A 6 9.08 -9.01 -9.62
N LEU A 7 9.32 -7.91 -8.88
CA LEU A 7 8.36 -7.52 -7.83
C LEU A 7 6.95 -7.27 -8.38
N GLY A 8 6.00 -8.06 -7.89
CA GLY A 8 4.58 -8.00 -8.19
C GLY A 8 3.85 -6.89 -7.45
N ILE A 9 2.59 -6.68 -7.84
CA ILE A 9 1.78 -5.54 -7.40
C ILE A 9 1.35 -5.70 -5.94
N LEU A 10 1.78 -4.75 -5.12
CA LEU A 10 1.33 -4.56 -3.74
C LEU A 10 0.47 -3.30 -3.67
N ILE A 11 -0.84 -3.47 -3.50
CA ILE A 11 -1.71 -2.39 -3.02
C ILE A 11 -1.53 -2.37 -1.50
N LEU A 12 -0.38 -1.89 -1.03
CA LEU A 12 -0.05 -1.83 0.40
C LEU A 12 0.08 -0.41 1.02
N PRO A 13 0.29 0.69 0.27
CA PRO A 13 0.81 1.90 0.91
C PRO A 13 -0.19 2.51 1.89
N VAL A 14 -1.50 2.41 1.63
CA VAL A 14 -2.52 2.94 2.54
C VAL A 14 -2.80 1.99 3.72
N MET A 15 -2.56 0.69 3.55
CA MET A 15 -2.89 -0.36 4.53
C MET A 15 -1.92 -0.44 5.70
N LEU A 16 -0.64 -0.12 5.46
CA LEU A 16 0.38 -0.06 6.53
C LEU A 16 0.43 1.31 7.24
N GLN A 17 -0.32 2.31 6.75
CA GLN A 17 -0.23 3.69 7.23
C GLN A 17 -1.43 4.07 8.11
N GLY A 18 -1.16 4.81 9.19
CA GLY A 18 -2.19 5.32 10.11
C GLY A 18 -2.71 4.31 11.12
N GLN A 19 -1.84 3.67 11.89
CA GLN A 19 -2.24 2.82 13.01
C GLN A 19 -2.07 3.58 14.33
N PRO A 20 -3.12 4.04 15.01
CA PRO A 20 -2.99 4.71 16.32
C PRO A 20 -2.37 3.85 17.44
N THR A 21 -2.41 2.51 17.35
CA THR A 21 -1.68 1.56 18.21
C THR A 21 -0.84 0.58 17.37
N ASN A 22 -0.25 1.07 16.28
CA ASN A 22 0.97 0.42 15.82
C ASN A 22 1.95 0.46 16.99
N PRO A 23 2.73 -0.59 17.30
CA PRO A 23 3.95 -0.38 18.07
C PRO A 23 4.88 0.72 17.48
N TRP A 24 4.66 1.11 16.20
CA TRP A 24 5.25 2.28 15.52
C TRP A 24 4.59 3.65 15.76
N SER A 25 3.45 3.77 16.44
CA SER A 25 2.82 5.07 16.76
C SER A 25 3.43 5.72 18.00
N HIS A 26 4.17 4.95 18.80
CA HIS A 26 4.95 5.44 19.92
C HIS A 26 6.35 5.92 19.55
N ALA A 27 6.71 5.95 18.26
CA ALA A 27 7.98 6.58 17.87
C ALA A 27 7.90 8.07 18.21
N PRO A 28 8.74 8.57 19.14
CA PRO A 28 8.76 9.99 19.47
C PRO A 28 8.86 10.82 18.19
N THR A 29 7.99 11.82 18.06
CA THR A 29 8.03 12.80 16.96
C THR A 29 9.34 13.59 16.95
N THR A 30 10.17 13.45 18.00
CA THR A 30 11.48 14.07 18.17
C THR A 30 12.56 13.02 18.49
N GLY A 31 13.57 12.91 17.60
CA GLY A 31 14.92 12.48 17.96
C GLY A 31 15.19 11.00 18.28
N ALA A 32 14.22 10.11 18.17
CA ALA A 32 14.44 8.68 18.45
C ALA A 32 14.45 7.84 17.17
N TRP A 33 15.42 6.92 17.11
CA TRP A 33 15.48 5.90 16.07
C TRP A 33 14.51 4.76 16.37
N ASN A 34 13.88 4.24 15.32
CA ASN A 34 13.07 3.04 15.37
C ASN A 34 13.42 2.16 14.17
N PHE A 35 13.83 0.92 14.45
CA PHE A 35 14.32 -0.03 13.46
C PHE A 35 13.53 -1.32 13.54
N ASN A 36 13.04 -1.75 12.38
CA ASN A 36 12.17 -2.91 12.28
C ASN A 36 12.64 -3.77 11.13
N ALA A 37 12.62 -5.07 11.32
CA ALA A 37 12.97 -6.02 10.28
C ALA A 37 12.03 -7.23 10.35
N GLY A 38 11.82 -7.89 9.23
CA GLY A 38 10.89 -8.99 9.16
C GLY A 38 10.89 -9.68 7.82
N LEU A 39 9.96 -10.62 7.69
CA LEU A 39 9.71 -11.34 6.46
C LEU A 39 8.22 -11.38 6.22
N ALA A 40 7.82 -11.23 4.97
CA ALA A 40 6.43 -11.33 4.56
C ALA A 40 6.30 -12.24 3.34
N SER A 41 5.32 -13.14 3.39
CA SER A 41 4.84 -13.89 2.24
C SER A 41 3.67 -13.13 1.63
N ILE A 42 3.70 -12.97 0.32
CA ILE A 42 2.74 -12.18 -0.45
C ILE A 42 2.20 -13.06 -1.57
N VAL A 43 0.88 -13.22 -1.60
CA VAL A 43 0.14 -13.77 -2.73
C VAL A 43 -0.56 -12.62 -3.43
N THR A 44 -0.25 -12.38 -4.71
CA THR A 44 -0.86 -11.28 -5.49
C THR A 44 -0.80 -11.60 -6.98
N SER A 45 -1.60 -10.90 -7.79
CA SER A 45 -1.53 -10.98 -9.25
C SER A 45 -0.17 -10.50 -9.79
N ALA A 46 0.30 -11.11 -10.87
CA ALA A 46 1.56 -10.72 -11.51
C ALA A 46 1.58 -9.27 -12.02
N TYR A 47 0.45 -8.82 -12.57
CA TYR A 47 0.16 -7.45 -12.97
C TYR A 47 -1.36 -7.20 -12.89
N GLN A 48 -1.85 -5.97 -13.13
CA GLN A 48 -3.30 -5.71 -13.05
C GLN A 48 -4.01 -6.30 -14.27
N GLY A 49 -5.11 -7.02 -14.05
CA GLY A 49 -5.87 -7.65 -15.14
C GLY A 49 -5.45 -9.06 -15.53
N THR A 50 -4.40 -9.63 -14.91
CA THR A 50 -4.03 -11.04 -15.17
C THR A 50 -4.86 -12.02 -14.34
N GLY A 51 -5.13 -13.21 -14.91
CA GLY A 51 -5.71 -14.33 -14.19
C GLY A 51 -4.72 -15.11 -13.31
N SER A 52 -3.41 -14.86 -13.44
CA SER A 52 -2.36 -15.62 -12.73
C SER A 52 -1.92 -14.94 -11.42
N SER A 53 -1.96 -15.69 -10.32
CA SER A 53 -1.36 -15.29 -9.05
C SER A 53 0.07 -15.79 -8.92
N GLN A 54 0.85 -15.10 -8.09
CA GLN A 54 2.21 -15.48 -7.73
C GLN A 54 2.41 -15.32 -6.22
N VAL A 55 3.27 -16.18 -5.66
CA VAL A 55 3.67 -16.13 -4.25
C VAL A 55 5.11 -15.64 -4.15
N ARG A 56 5.37 -14.74 -3.22
CA ARG A 56 6.70 -14.15 -3.00
C ARG A 56 6.99 -14.04 -1.51
N VAL A 57 8.16 -14.49 -1.10
CA VAL A 57 8.69 -14.16 0.23
C VAL A 57 9.63 -12.98 0.04
N VAL A 58 9.40 -11.90 0.80
CA VAL A 58 10.19 -10.68 0.73
C VAL A 58 10.70 -10.30 2.12
N PRO A 59 11.95 -9.82 2.24
CA PRO A 59 12.37 -9.14 3.45
C PRO A 59 11.57 -7.84 3.59
N TYR A 60 11.15 -7.55 4.82
CA TYR A 60 10.60 -6.27 5.21
C TYR A 60 11.59 -5.60 6.15
N PHE A 61 11.76 -4.30 6.00
CA PHE A 61 12.40 -3.48 7.01
C PHE A 61 11.83 -2.07 6.96
N SER A 62 11.91 -1.39 8.09
CA SER A 62 11.64 0.04 8.14
C SER A 62 12.58 0.72 9.10
N VAL A 63 13.03 1.90 8.69
CA VAL A 63 13.85 2.79 9.50
C VAL A 63 13.08 4.08 9.67
N ARG A 64 12.96 4.57 10.89
CA ARG A 64 12.34 5.85 11.21
C ARG A 64 13.24 6.67 12.12
N TYR A 65 13.33 7.96 11.84
CA TYR A 65 13.95 8.97 12.70
C TYR A 65 13.06 10.22 12.73
N GLY A 66 12.35 10.41 13.84
CA GLY A 66 11.29 11.43 13.95
C GLY A 66 10.27 11.32 12.80
N PRO A 67 10.09 12.35 11.96
CA PRO A 67 9.16 12.31 10.84
C PRO A 67 9.70 11.55 9.63
N VAL A 68 11.01 11.31 9.53
CA VAL A 68 11.63 10.68 8.36
C VAL A 68 11.43 9.16 8.43
N VAL A 69 11.03 8.56 7.32
CA VAL A 69 10.74 7.13 7.20
C VAL A 69 11.35 6.57 5.92
N PHE A 70 11.93 5.39 6.02
CA PHE A 70 12.37 4.59 4.87
C PHE A 70 11.88 3.15 5.01
N SER A 71 11.23 2.62 3.96
CA SER A 71 10.93 1.19 3.83
C SER A 71 10.82 0.77 2.36
N PRO A 72 11.00 -0.52 2.01
CA PRO A 72 10.82 -1.01 0.64
C PRO A 72 9.43 -0.78 0.03
N ILE A 73 8.40 -0.67 0.87
CA ILE A 73 7.00 -0.54 0.45
C ILE A 73 6.61 0.93 0.27
N GLU A 74 6.95 1.77 1.24
CA GLU A 74 6.59 3.19 1.23
C GLU A 74 7.56 4.01 0.38
N GLY A 75 8.84 3.67 0.42
CA GLY A 75 9.94 4.48 -0.09
C GLY A 75 10.60 5.31 1.01
N LEU A 76 11.36 6.32 0.60
CA LEU A 76 11.92 7.34 1.47
C LEU A 76 10.97 8.53 1.52
N GLY A 77 10.66 9.02 2.71
CA GLY A 77 9.75 10.15 2.84
C GLY A 77 9.61 10.67 4.24
N VAL A 78 8.61 11.52 4.40
CA VAL A 78 8.24 12.10 5.68
C VAL A 78 6.80 11.72 6.01
N ARG A 79 6.55 11.48 7.30
CA ARG A 79 5.22 11.32 7.88
C ARG A 79 5.07 12.33 9.00
N LEU A 80 4.04 13.15 8.90
CA LEU A 80 3.72 14.20 9.86
C LEU A 80 2.36 13.89 10.49
N ARG A 81 2.21 14.23 11.77
CA ARG A 81 0.93 14.19 12.46
C ARG A 81 0.58 15.62 12.87
N SER A 82 -0.67 16.03 12.65
CA SER A 82 -1.15 17.35 13.07
C SER A 82 -2.33 17.16 14.02
N GLY A 83 -2.12 17.54 15.28
CA GLY A 83 -3.01 17.20 16.39
C GLY A 83 -3.24 15.69 16.50
N ASP A 84 -4.40 15.32 17.02
CA ASP A 84 -4.71 13.91 17.28
C ASP A 84 -5.39 13.20 16.12
N ARG A 85 -5.86 13.93 15.10
CA ARG A 85 -6.73 13.35 14.06
C ARG A 85 -6.12 13.25 12.68
N TRP A 86 -5.14 14.09 12.34
CA TRP A 86 -4.58 14.12 11.00
C TRP A 86 -3.21 13.46 10.94
N SER A 87 -3.02 12.59 9.97
CA SER A 87 -1.71 12.09 9.56
C SER A 87 -1.50 12.34 8.08
N TYR A 88 -0.36 12.91 7.71
CA TYR A 88 0.02 13.19 6.34
C TYR A 88 1.37 12.57 6.02
N GLY A 89 1.65 12.39 4.74
CA GLY A 89 2.96 11.98 4.34
C GLY A 89 3.24 12.12 2.85
N ALA A 90 4.51 12.25 2.55
CA ALA A 90 5.06 12.43 1.22
C ALA A 90 6.27 11.52 1.06
N PHE A 91 6.26 10.69 0.02
CA PHE A 91 7.24 9.63 -0.17
C PHE A 91 7.65 9.53 -1.63
N ILE A 92 8.92 9.20 -1.86
CA ILE A 92 9.41 8.73 -3.14
C ILE A 92 9.81 7.27 -2.98
N GLY A 93 9.25 6.39 -3.79
CA GLY A 93 9.49 4.95 -3.68
C GLY A 93 9.22 4.18 -4.95
N ALA A 94 9.32 2.86 -4.86
CA ALA A 94 8.99 1.98 -5.97
C ALA A 94 7.48 1.98 -6.27
N GLY A 95 7.15 2.09 -7.55
CA GLY A 95 5.82 1.95 -8.13
C GLY A 95 5.63 0.56 -8.72
N PHE A 96 4.85 -0.27 -8.02
CA PHE A 96 4.70 -1.68 -8.36
C PHE A 96 3.68 -1.93 -9.47
N ASP A 97 2.87 -0.93 -9.83
CA ASP A 97 1.91 -1.05 -10.92
C ASP A 97 2.62 -1.16 -12.28
N LYS A 98 2.25 -2.20 -13.01
CA LYS A 98 2.82 -2.57 -14.31
C LYS A 98 1.71 -3.05 -15.24
N ARG A 99 1.92 -2.84 -16.55
CA ARG A 99 1.06 -3.35 -17.61
C ARG A 99 1.35 -4.83 -17.88
N ARG A 100 2.61 -5.23 -17.85
CA ARG A 100 3.06 -6.62 -18.02
C ARG A 100 4.10 -6.99 -16.97
N MET A 101 4.26 -8.29 -16.73
CA MET A 101 5.24 -8.80 -15.76
C MET A 101 6.69 -8.41 -16.11
N THR A 102 6.99 -8.29 -17.40
CA THR A 102 8.32 -7.91 -17.92
C THR A 102 8.66 -6.43 -17.76
N ASP A 103 7.67 -5.58 -17.45
CA ASP A 103 7.89 -4.14 -17.38
C ASP A 103 8.71 -3.77 -16.15
N SER A 104 9.51 -2.71 -16.28
CA SER A 104 10.29 -2.16 -15.17
C SER A 104 9.38 -1.48 -14.15
N ILE A 105 9.74 -1.61 -12.87
CA ILE A 105 9.20 -0.79 -11.79
C ILE A 105 9.54 0.68 -12.11
N GLN A 106 8.58 1.57 -11.92
CA GLN A 106 8.81 3.01 -12.08
C GLN A 106 8.90 3.65 -10.69
N PRO A 107 9.75 4.65 -10.46
CA PRO A 107 9.68 5.41 -9.22
C PRO A 107 8.35 6.17 -9.18
N GLU A 108 7.82 6.38 -7.98
CA GLU A 108 6.55 7.06 -7.74
C GLU A 108 6.70 8.07 -6.61
N LEU A 109 6.12 9.26 -6.80
CA LEU A 109 5.79 10.18 -5.71
C LEU A 109 4.45 9.73 -5.14
N LYS A 110 4.38 9.58 -3.82
CA LYS A 110 3.18 9.15 -3.09
C LYS A 110 2.87 10.18 -2.03
N LEU A 111 1.65 10.71 -2.08
CA LEU A 111 1.09 11.56 -1.04
C LEU A 111 -0.02 10.78 -0.32
N ASN A 112 -0.12 10.94 0.99
CA ASN A 112 -1.17 10.34 1.81
C ASN A 112 -1.70 11.32 2.84
N ALA A 113 -2.99 11.19 3.12
CA ALA A 113 -3.69 11.85 4.20
C ALA A 113 -4.62 10.84 4.86
N ILE A 114 -4.66 10.83 6.18
CA ILE A 114 -5.56 10.00 6.98
C ILE A 114 -6.19 10.90 8.04
N TYR A 115 -7.50 10.79 8.17
CA TYR A 115 -8.29 11.44 9.20
C TYR A 115 -8.92 10.40 10.12
N ASP A 116 -8.59 10.50 11.41
CA ASP A 116 -9.11 9.66 12.49
C ASP A 116 -10.48 10.19 12.97
N LEU A 117 -11.50 9.35 12.85
CA LEU A 117 -12.89 9.57 13.29
C LEU A 117 -13.23 8.65 14.49
N GLY A 118 -12.23 8.11 15.19
CA GLY A 118 -12.37 7.17 16.29
C GLY A 118 -12.42 5.72 15.79
N THR A 119 -13.63 5.15 15.73
CA THR A 119 -13.83 3.78 15.23
C THR A 119 -13.67 3.67 13.71
N TRP A 120 -13.61 4.81 13.02
CA TRP A 120 -13.41 4.92 11.59
C TRP A 120 -12.15 5.71 11.26
N ASP A 121 -11.50 5.38 10.14
CA ASP A 121 -10.49 6.24 9.51
C ASP A 121 -10.92 6.54 8.07
N ALA A 122 -10.78 7.78 7.64
CA ALA A 122 -10.88 8.16 6.23
C ALA A 122 -9.47 8.39 5.67
N GLY A 123 -9.10 7.66 4.62
CA GLY A 123 -7.81 7.78 3.97
C GLY A 123 -7.93 8.26 2.53
N PHE A 124 -6.91 9.00 2.10
CA PHE A 124 -6.73 9.44 0.73
C PHE A 124 -5.25 9.31 0.34
N SER A 125 -4.99 8.80 -0.86
CA SER A 125 -3.64 8.69 -1.39
C SER A 125 -3.59 9.07 -2.86
N VAL A 126 -2.57 9.82 -3.24
CA VAL A 126 -2.24 10.14 -4.64
C VAL A 126 -0.88 9.53 -4.96
N LYS A 127 -0.79 8.87 -6.11
CA LYS A 127 0.44 8.26 -6.62
C LYS A 127 0.70 8.80 -8.01
N GLN A 128 1.86 9.42 -8.21
CA GLN A 128 2.31 9.90 -9.51
C GLN A 128 3.56 9.14 -9.93
N ARG A 129 3.53 8.56 -11.12
CA ARG A 129 4.69 7.90 -11.72
C ARG A 129 5.73 8.95 -12.11
N LEU A 130 6.96 8.73 -11.70
CA LEU A 130 8.12 9.56 -11.98
C LEU A 130 8.88 8.90 -13.15
N GLY A 131 8.59 9.34 -14.37
CA GLY A 131 9.24 8.87 -15.59
C GLY A 131 9.32 9.99 -16.63
N ASN A 132 9.52 9.60 -17.90
CA ASN A 132 9.38 10.53 -19.03
C ASN A 132 8.01 11.26 -18.93
N THR A 133 7.97 12.54 -19.26
CA THR A 133 6.78 13.41 -19.11
C THR A 133 5.53 12.82 -19.76
N GLU A 134 5.67 12.17 -20.90
CA GLU A 134 4.58 11.46 -21.61
C GLU A 134 4.01 10.25 -20.83
N ASN A 135 4.76 9.74 -19.84
CA ASN A 135 4.43 8.56 -19.06
C ASN A 135 4.13 8.83 -17.58
N ARG A 136 4.02 10.11 -17.18
CA ARG A 136 3.73 10.53 -15.80
C ARG A 136 2.24 10.38 -15.47
N GLY A 137 1.78 9.13 -15.44
CA GLY A 137 0.41 8.81 -15.06
C GLY A 137 0.18 8.98 -13.56
N LEU A 138 -1.04 9.38 -13.22
CA LEU A 138 -1.50 9.59 -11.86
C LEU A 138 -2.63 8.62 -11.51
N SER A 139 -2.61 8.12 -10.27
CA SER A 139 -3.76 7.44 -9.68
C SER A 139 -4.02 7.94 -8.28
N TRP A 140 -5.28 7.88 -7.84
CA TRP A 140 -5.64 8.20 -6.48
C TRP A 140 -6.60 7.17 -5.90
N GLU A 141 -6.50 6.98 -4.59
CA GLU A 141 -7.22 6.00 -3.80
C GLU A 141 -7.88 6.73 -2.62
N GLY A 142 -9.16 6.47 -2.41
CA GLY A 142 -9.88 6.85 -1.20
C GLY A 142 -10.33 5.61 -0.47
N ASP A 143 -10.18 5.59 0.86
CA ASP A 143 -10.66 4.49 1.69
C ASP A 143 -11.41 4.97 2.92
N LEU A 144 -12.40 4.16 3.30
CA LEU A 144 -13.06 4.25 4.60
C LEU A 144 -12.80 2.95 5.34
N ARG A 145 -12.21 3.08 6.52
CA ARG A 145 -11.73 1.97 7.33
C ARG A 145 -12.49 1.92 8.64
N TYR A 146 -12.86 0.74 9.07
CA TYR A 146 -13.57 0.50 10.31
C TYR A 146 -12.77 -0.45 11.20
N THR A 147 -12.67 -0.12 12.48
CA THR A 147 -12.08 -0.99 13.49
C THR A 147 -13.09 -2.03 13.95
N LEU A 148 -12.89 -3.28 13.52
CA LEU A 148 -13.76 -4.40 13.86
C LEU A 148 -13.49 -4.88 15.30
N TRP A 149 -12.21 -5.03 15.64
CA TRP A 149 -11.77 -5.45 16.97
C TRP A 149 -10.48 -4.73 17.34
N GLU A 150 -10.40 -4.32 18.60
CA GLU A 150 -9.22 -3.74 19.21
C GLU A 150 -9.09 -4.23 20.64
N THR A 151 -7.99 -4.94 20.89
CA THR A 151 -7.54 -5.44 22.19
C THR A 151 -6.09 -4.99 22.38
N PRO A 152 -5.46 -5.21 23.55
CA PRO A 152 -4.05 -4.87 23.74
C PRO A 152 -3.11 -5.53 22.72
N ASP A 153 -3.45 -6.74 22.27
CA ASP A 153 -2.56 -7.54 21.41
C ASP A 153 -3.06 -7.64 19.96
N LEU A 154 -4.37 -7.63 19.73
CA LEU A 154 -4.97 -7.79 18.41
C LEU A 154 -5.71 -6.53 17.99
N ARG A 155 -5.40 -6.06 16.77
CA ARG A 155 -6.21 -5.10 16.03
C ARG A 155 -6.64 -5.69 14.71
N LEU A 156 -7.96 -5.79 14.49
CA LEU A 156 -8.55 -6.17 13.22
C LEU A 156 -9.37 -5.02 12.65
N ARG A 157 -9.13 -4.69 11.38
CA ARG A 157 -9.89 -3.66 10.68
C ARG A 157 -10.28 -4.08 9.28
N SER A 158 -11.41 -3.57 8.82
CA SER A 158 -11.84 -3.67 7.43
C SER A 158 -11.76 -2.32 6.74
N SER A 159 -11.54 -2.28 5.43
CA SER A 159 -11.74 -1.04 4.65
C SER A 159 -12.42 -1.29 3.32
N VAL A 160 -13.22 -0.32 2.88
CA VAL A 160 -13.65 -0.18 1.49
C VAL A 160 -12.69 0.77 0.81
N VAL A 161 -12.21 0.43 -0.38
CA VAL A 161 -11.28 1.25 -1.15
C VAL A 161 -11.86 1.49 -2.53
N VAL A 162 -11.76 2.73 -2.97
CA VAL A 162 -12.10 3.14 -4.33
C VAL A 162 -10.88 3.79 -4.95
N ALA A 163 -10.56 3.42 -6.18
CA ALA A 163 -9.41 3.94 -6.89
C ALA A 163 -9.81 4.49 -8.25
N TRP A 164 -9.14 5.55 -8.67
CA TRP A 164 -9.29 6.18 -9.96
C TRP A 164 -7.92 6.43 -10.58
N MET A 165 -7.95 6.79 -11.85
CA MET A 165 -6.76 7.06 -12.65
C MET A 165 -7.01 8.19 -13.65
N ASP A 166 -5.95 8.92 -13.98
CA ASP A 166 -5.95 9.85 -15.10
C ASP A 166 -5.80 9.11 -16.45
N GLU A 167 -5.86 9.87 -17.53
CA GLU A 167 -5.76 9.31 -18.89
C GLU A 167 -4.38 8.73 -19.17
N THR A 168 -3.32 9.39 -18.68
CA THR A 168 -1.94 8.94 -18.90
C THR A 168 -1.68 7.61 -18.19
N TYR A 169 -2.15 7.43 -16.96
CA TYR A 169 -2.08 6.16 -16.25
C TYR A 169 -2.95 5.10 -16.94
N GLY A 170 -4.20 5.44 -17.29
CA GLY A 170 -5.11 4.55 -18.00
C GLY A 170 -4.50 4.00 -19.28
N ARG A 171 -3.89 4.86 -20.09
CA ARG A 171 -3.21 4.50 -21.33
C ARG A 171 -1.99 3.61 -21.07
N ASN A 172 -1.18 3.94 -20.06
CA ASN A 172 0.06 3.23 -19.79
C ASN A 172 -0.14 1.85 -19.17
N ILE A 173 -1.16 1.67 -18.33
CA ILE A 173 -1.41 0.42 -17.59
C ILE A 173 -2.47 -0.44 -18.29
N PHE A 174 -3.53 0.17 -18.82
CA PHE A 174 -4.68 -0.52 -19.37
C PHE A 174 -4.90 -0.27 -20.87
N GLY A 175 -4.20 0.69 -21.49
CA GLY A 175 -4.48 1.10 -22.86
C GLY A 175 -5.86 1.75 -23.03
N THR A 176 -6.37 2.40 -21.98
CA THR A 176 -7.70 3.03 -21.93
C THR A 176 -7.63 4.49 -21.50
N GLY A 177 -8.79 5.15 -21.36
CA GLY A 177 -8.89 6.52 -20.85
C GLY A 177 -8.81 6.64 -19.32
N ALA A 178 -9.19 7.82 -18.81
CA ALA A 178 -9.29 8.14 -17.38
C ALA A 178 -10.55 7.55 -16.73
N GLY A 179 -10.61 7.59 -15.39
CA GLY A 179 -11.84 7.37 -14.64
C GLY A 179 -11.69 6.41 -13.47
N LEU A 180 -12.80 5.79 -13.07
CA LEU A 180 -12.85 4.82 -11.99
C LEU A 180 -12.03 3.58 -12.39
N LYS A 181 -10.99 3.28 -11.61
CA LYS A 181 -10.05 2.17 -11.83
C LYS A 181 -10.54 0.89 -11.17
N SER A 182 -10.88 0.96 -9.87
CA SER A 182 -11.27 -0.22 -9.11
C SER A 182 -12.06 0.11 -7.85
N MET A 183 -12.78 -0.90 -7.35
CA MET A 183 -13.36 -0.92 -6.02
C MET A 183 -12.89 -2.17 -5.29
N GLY A 184 -12.75 -2.11 -3.97
CA GLY A 184 -12.26 -3.24 -3.20
C GLY A 184 -12.59 -3.20 -1.72
N LEU A 185 -12.35 -4.34 -1.09
CA LEU A 185 -12.47 -4.58 0.34
C LEU A 185 -11.15 -5.10 0.87
N ASN A 186 -10.74 -4.65 2.06
CA ASN A 186 -9.56 -5.18 2.73
C ASN A 186 -9.89 -5.55 4.16
N ILE A 187 -9.14 -6.53 4.66
CA ILE A 187 -9.08 -6.92 6.07
C ILE A 187 -7.61 -6.85 6.47
N ASN A 188 -7.33 -6.18 7.59
CA ASN A 188 -6.00 -5.99 8.14
C ASN A 188 -5.99 -6.44 9.59
N ALA A 189 -5.14 -7.41 9.91
CA ALA A 189 -4.89 -7.95 11.23
C ALA A 189 -3.46 -7.63 11.65
N PHE A 190 -3.32 -7.06 12.84
CA PHE A 190 -2.04 -6.85 13.51
C PHE A 190 -2.10 -7.53 14.87
N TYR A 191 -1.19 -8.47 15.12
CA TYR A 191 -1.16 -9.22 16.37
C TYR A 191 0.22 -9.12 17.03
N THR A 192 0.28 -8.52 18.21
CA THR A 192 1.49 -8.46 19.05
C THR A 192 1.67 -9.81 19.74
N LEU A 193 2.59 -10.62 19.22
CA LEU A 193 2.90 -11.94 19.78
C LEU A 193 3.73 -11.81 21.06
N THR A 194 4.68 -10.88 21.06
CA THR A 194 5.49 -10.47 22.22
C THR A 194 5.80 -8.98 22.08
N PRO A 195 6.34 -8.30 23.12
CA PRO A 195 6.70 -6.88 23.00
C PRO A 195 7.67 -6.54 21.86
N ARG A 196 8.38 -7.53 21.30
CA ARG A 196 9.30 -7.35 20.16
C ARG A 196 8.84 -7.99 18.86
N TRP A 197 7.85 -8.88 18.89
CA TRP A 197 7.39 -9.61 17.71
C TRP A 197 5.93 -9.30 17.41
N SER A 198 5.67 -8.88 16.19
CA SER A 198 4.31 -8.67 15.67
C SER A 198 4.08 -9.53 14.44
N LEU A 199 2.87 -10.07 14.32
CA LEU A 199 2.37 -10.72 13.12
C LEU A 199 1.47 -9.76 12.36
N ILE A 200 1.59 -9.78 11.02
CA ILE A 200 0.72 -9.04 10.12
C ILE A 200 -0.05 -10.01 9.25
N GLY A 201 -1.34 -9.74 9.06
CA GLY A 201 -2.22 -10.42 8.13
C GLY A 201 -2.99 -9.40 7.32
N ILE A 202 -2.86 -9.40 6.00
CA ILE A 202 -3.59 -8.49 5.12
C ILE A 202 -4.27 -9.33 4.05
N MET A 203 -5.56 -9.11 3.83
CA MET A 203 -6.28 -9.70 2.73
C MET A 203 -7.03 -8.58 2.00
N GLY A 204 -6.91 -8.54 0.68
CA GLY A 204 -7.54 -7.54 -0.16
C GLY A 204 -8.21 -8.18 -1.35
N LEU A 205 -9.48 -7.85 -1.57
CA LEU A 205 -10.25 -8.21 -2.75
C LEU A 205 -10.53 -6.91 -3.51
N SER A 206 -10.26 -6.90 -4.81
CA SER A 206 -10.50 -5.74 -5.66
C SER A 206 -11.06 -6.17 -7.00
N GLN A 207 -11.90 -5.33 -7.58
CA GLN A 207 -12.44 -5.52 -8.91
C GLN A 207 -12.20 -4.25 -9.74
N LEU A 208 -11.65 -4.42 -10.94
CA LEU A 208 -11.54 -3.37 -11.93
C LEU A 208 -12.92 -2.86 -12.34
N GLN A 209 -13.03 -1.55 -12.51
CA GLN A 209 -14.26 -0.85 -12.87
C GLN A 209 -14.05 0.02 -14.12
N GLY A 210 -15.15 0.59 -14.63
CA GLY A 210 -15.11 1.59 -15.70
C GLY A 210 -14.34 1.15 -16.94
N GLU A 211 -13.50 2.06 -17.44
CA GLU A 211 -12.61 1.84 -18.59
C GLU A 211 -11.61 0.71 -18.34
N ALA A 212 -11.02 0.64 -17.13
CA ALA A 212 -10.04 -0.40 -16.79
C ALA A 212 -10.64 -1.80 -16.96
N LYS A 213 -11.89 -2.01 -16.54
CA LYS A 213 -12.62 -3.29 -16.70
C LYS A 213 -12.82 -3.69 -18.16
N ARG A 214 -12.97 -2.72 -19.07
CA ARG A 214 -13.23 -2.93 -20.50
C ARG A 214 -11.97 -3.08 -21.35
N SER A 215 -10.79 -2.91 -20.75
CA SER A 215 -9.52 -3.04 -21.45
C SER A 215 -9.34 -4.42 -22.07
N LEU A 216 -8.92 -4.48 -23.34
CA LEU A 216 -8.52 -5.72 -24.01
C LEU A 216 -7.27 -6.37 -23.40
N LEU A 217 -6.55 -5.65 -22.53
CA LEU A 217 -5.39 -6.17 -21.80
C LEU A 217 -5.79 -6.91 -20.51
N VAL A 218 -7.07 -6.82 -20.11
CA VAL A 218 -7.59 -7.41 -18.89
C VAL A 218 -8.22 -8.75 -19.23
N ASN A 219 -7.61 -9.82 -18.73
CA ASN A 219 -8.15 -11.17 -18.79
C ASN A 219 -9.08 -11.45 -17.59
N ARG A 220 -8.70 -10.94 -16.41
CA ARG A 220 -9.46 -11.12 -15.16
C ARG A 220 -9.64 -9.79 -14.45
N THR A 221 -10.89 -9.49 -14.09
CA THR A 221 -11.26 -8.19 -13.52
C THR A 221 -11.14 -8.17 -12.00
N ASP A 222 -11.23 -9.32 -11.35
CA ASP A 222 -11.05 -9.50 -9.91
C ASP A 222 -9.60 -9.86 -9.56
N LYS A 223 -9.14 -9.35 -8.43
CA LYS A 223 -7.83 -9.60 -7.87
C LYS A 223 -7.94 -9.82 -6.37
N MET A 224 -7.30 -10.89 -5.92
CA MET A 224 -7.03 -11.15 -4.51
C MET A 224 -5.57 -10.87 -4.18
N THR A 225 -5.34 -10.23 -3.04
CA THR A 225 -4.03 -10.04 -2.42
C THR A 225 -4.08 -10.63 -1.02
N ALA A 226 -3.08 -11.41 -0.64
CA ALA A 226 -2.90 -11.87 0.74
C ALA A 226 -1.45 -11.62 1.16
N VAL A 227 -1.25 -11.09 2.36
CA VAL A 227 0.07 -10.91 2.97
C VAL A 227 0.04 -11.49 4.37
N VAL A 228 1.01 -12.32 4.70
CA VAL A 228 1.26 -12.78 6.07
C VAL A 228 2.73 -12.54 6.36
N GLY A 229 3.03 -11.98 7.52
CA GLY A 229 4.42 -11.71 7.88
C GLY A 229 4.65 -11.62 9.38
N ALA A 230 5.91 -11.65 9.75
CA ALA A 230 6.39 -11.40 11.10
C ALA A 230 7.39 -10.26 11.07
N ILE A 231 7.29 -9.36 12.05
CA ILE A 231 8.13 -8.18 12.19
C ILE A 231 8.71 -8.18 13.60
N TYR A 232 10.02 -7.97 13.67
CA TYR A 232 10.77 -7.76 14.88
C TYR A 232 11.05 -6.27 15.09
N GLN A 233 10.84 -5.80 16.31
CA GLN A 233 11.20 -4.47 16.79
C GLN A 233 12.51 -4.52 17.58
N PHE A 234 13.48 -3.68 17.19
CA PHE A 234 14.74 -3.51 17.90
C PHE A 234 14.60 -2.51 19.06
#